data_AF-A0A932KYE8-F1
#
_entry.id   AF-A0A932KYE8-F1
#
_cell.length_a   1.000
_cell.length_b   1.000
_cell.length_c   1.000
_cell.angle_alpha   90.00
_cell.angle_beta   90.00
_cell.angle_gamma   90.00
#
_symmetry.space_group_name_H-M   'P 1'
#
loop_
_entity.id
_entity.type
_entity.pdbx_description
1 polymer ?
#
loop_
_entity_poly.entity_id
_entity_poly.type
_entity_poly.pdbx_seq_one_letter_code
_entity_poly.pdbx_strand_id
1 'polypeptide(L)'
;MSIPDIDAWIKGQPDAIIVALTIMGEARGEDQQGRQMVASVIMTRVAVAAAHRAKYRSAYWWGETPREVCLKHGQFSCWLESDPNRVKMQGFLAHPLWAEVLETARAAIGGRLPDQAHGATHYLDPQAVKIKPNWATPANQVAAHLRHVFYRVPS
;
A
#
# COMPACT_ATOMS: atom_id res chain seq x y z
N MET A 1 16.63 16.56 -19.81
CA MET A 1 16.97 15.20 -19.37
C MET A 1 15.69 14.38 -19.43
N SER A 2 15.62 13.36 -20.29
CA SER A 2 14.52 12.39 -20.20
C SER A 2 14.63 11.72 -18.82
N ILE A 3 13.51 11.66 -18.11
CA ILE A 3 13.42 10.77 -16.95
C ILE A 3 13.82 9.38 -17.46
N PRO A 4 14.78 8.68 -16.83
CA PRO A 4 15.06 7.29 -17.17
C PRO A 4 13.74 6.53 -17.24
N ASP A 5 13.61 5.56 -18.15
CA ASP A 5 12.41 4.70 -18.23
C ASP A 5 12.01 4.26 -16.80
N ILE A 6 10.95 4.90 -16.29
CA ILE A 6 10.55 4.77 -14.88
C ILE A 6 10.11 3.34 -14.62
N ASP A 7 9.62 2.64 -15.64
CA ASP A 7 9.23 1.23 -15.54
C ASP A 7 10.44 0.32 -15.46
N ALA A 8 11.49 0.59 -16.25
CA ALA A 8 12.77 -0.10 -16.10
C ALA A 8 13.38 0.14 -14.70
N TRP A 9 13.32 1.37 -14.20
CA TRP A 9 13.80 1.71 -12.86
C TRP A 9 13.01 1.01 -11.76
N ILE A 10 11.67 1.02 -11.82
CA ILE A 10 10.76 0.33 -10.88
C ILE A 10 11.06 -1.18 -10.87
N LYS A 11 11.24 -1.77 -12.05
CA LYS A 11 11.54 -3.21 -12.19
C LYS A 11 12.86 -3.59 -11.53
N GLY A 12 13.85 -2.70 -11.55
CA GLY A 12 15.16 -2.92 -10.93
C GLY A 12 15.21 -2.71 -9.41
N GLN A 13 14.16 -2.19 -8.78
CA GLN A 13 14.17 -1.94 -7.33
C GLN A 13 13.95 -3.23 -6.53
N PRO A 14 14.49 -3.35 -5.30
CA PRO A 14 14.09 -4.37 -4.34
C PRO A 14 12.64 -4.20 -3.86
N ASP A 15 12.00 -5.28 -3.40
CA ASP A 15 10.61 -5.26 -2.93
C ASP A 15 10.38 -4.30 -1.76
N ALA A 16 11.34 -4.22 -0.83
CA ALA A 16 11.28 -3.27 0.27
C ALA A 16 11.24 -1.81 -0.20
N ILE A 17 11.90 -1.47 -1.32
CA ILE A 17 11.84 -0.13 -1.90
C ILE A 17 10.47 0.13 -2.52
N ILE A 18 9.88 -0.85 -3.22
CA ILE A 18 8.52 -0.71 -3.77
C ILE A 18 7.48 -0.53 -2.65
N VAL A 19 7.56 -1.33 -1.60
CA VAL A 19 6.66 -1.19 -0.45
C VAL A 19 6.85 0.17 0.24
N ALA A 20 8.09 0.61 0.44
CA ALA A 20 8.38 1.92 1.04
C ALA A 20 7.89 3.09 0.19
N LEU A 21 8.07 3.03 -1.14
CA LEU A 21 7.55 4.03 -2.06
C LEU A 21 6.02 4.06 -2.07
N THR A 22 5.37 2.90 -1.96
CA THR A 22 3.91 2.83 -1.81
C THR A 22 3.46 3.52 -0.51
N ILE A 23 4.12 3.24 0.61
CA ILE A 23 3.82 3.90 1.90
C ILE A 23 4.04 5.42 1.80
N MET A 24 5.10 5.88 1.12
CA MET A 24 5.32 7.31 0.88
C MET A 24 4.25 7.93 -0.02
N GLY A 25 3.85 7.24 -1.09
CA GLY A 25 2.82 7.72 -2.01
C GLY A 25 1.47 7.90 -1.32
N GLU A 26 1.13 6.99 -0.41
CA GLU A 26 -0.18 6.91 0.23
C GLU A 26 -0.24 7.67 1.57
N ALA A 27 0.85 7.69 2.33
CA ALA A 27 0.84 8.13 3.73
C ALA A 27 2.05 9.02 4.12
N ARG A 28 2.73 9.67 3.17
CA ARG A 28 3.80 10.63 3.51
C ARG A 28 3.32 11.78 4.41
N GLY A 29 2.06 12.21 4.25
CA GLY A 29 1.45 13.26 5.05
C GLY A 29 0.90 12.81 6.41
N GLU A 30 0.96 11.50 6.69
CA GLU A 30 0.48 10.91 7.94
C GLU A 30 1.62 10.85 8.97
N ASP A 31 1.33 10.42 10.19
CA ASP A 31 2.34 10.08 11.19
C ASP A 31 2.88 8.64 10.99
N GLN A 32 3.73 8.20 11.92
CA GLN A 32 4.33 6.85 11.86
C GLN A 32 3.26 5.75 11.91
N GLN A 33 2.23 5.92 12.73
CA GLN A 33 1.16 4.95 12.85
C GLN A 33 0.37 4.82 11.55
N GLY A 34 -0.01 5.93 10.91
CA GLY A 34 -0.71 5.91 9.62
C GLY A 34 0.10 5.20 8.52
N ARG A 35 1.42 5.43 8.49
CA ARG A 35 2.34 4.69 7.58
C ARG A 35 2.38 3.19 7.86
N GLN A 36 2.43 2.80 9.13
CA GLN A 36 2.39 1.38 9.54
C GLN A 36 1.03 0.73 9.25
N MET A 37 -0.08 1.47 9.33
CA MET A 37 -1.40 0.96 8.94
C MET A 37 -1.46 0.67 7.44
N VAL A 38 -0.92 1.52 6.58
CA VAL A 38 -0.81 1.23 5.13
C VAL A 38 0.06 -0.02 4.89
N ALA A 39 1.21 -0.13 5.58
CA ALA A 39 2.04 -1.33 5.51
C ALA A 39 1.28 -2.59 5.96
N SER A 40 0.46 -2.49 7.01
CA SER A 40 -0.39 -3.59 7.51
C SER A 40 -1.45 -4.01 6.49
N VAL A 41 -2.05 -3.05 5.76
CA VAL A 41 -3.00 -3.35 4.68
C VAL A 41 -2.33 -4.14 3.55
N ILE A 42 -1.11 -3.74 3.14
CA ILE A 42 -0.34 -4.47 2.11
C ILE A 42 -0.14 -5.92 2.55
N MET A 43 0.32 -6.14 3.78
CA MET A 43 0.58 -7.50 4.29
C MET A 43 -0.71 -8.30 4.51
N THR A 44 -1.80 -7.66 4.92
CA THR A 44 -3.12 -8.29 5.03
C THR A 44 -3.58 -8.80 3.66
N ARG A 45 -3.42 -8.00 2.59
CA ARG A 45 -3.76 -8.42 1.22
C ARG A 45 -2.91 -9.61 0.76
N VAL A 46 -1.62 -9.64 1.08
CA VAL A 46 -0.74 -10.80 0.81
C VAL A 46 -1.24 -12.05 1.54
N ALA A 47 -1.61 -11.93 2.81
CA ALA A 47 -2.15 -13.06 3.59
C ALA A 47 -3.48 -13.58 3.01
N VAL A 48 -4.38 -12.69 2.59
CA VAL A 48 -5.63 -13.05 1.90
C VAL A 48 -5.34 -13.78 0.59
N ALA A 49 -4.40 -13.28 -0.20
CA ALA A 49 -4.02 -13.91 -1.46
C ALA A 49 -3.44 -15.32 -1.25
N ALA A 50 -2.58 -15.50 -0.25
CA ALA A 50 -2.03 -16.80 0.11
C ALA A 50 -3.12 -17.79 0.57
N ALA A 51 -4.06 -17.33 1.40
CA ALA A 51 -5.19 -18.14 1.84
C ALA A 51 -6.10 -18.54 0.66
N HIS A 52 -6.37 -17.62 -0.26
CA HIS A 52 -7.12 -17.90 -1.48
C HIS A 52 -6.41 -18.94 -2.35
N ARG A 53 -5.10 -18.79 -2.57
CA ARG A 53 -4.28 -19.74 -3.34
C ARG A 53 -4.27 -21.14 -2.72
N ALA A 54 -4.24 -21.22 -1.40
CA ALA A 54 -4.32 -22.49 -0.67
C ALA A 54 -5.68 -23.17 -0.86
N LYS A 55 -6.78 -22.40 -0.81
CA LYS A 55 -8.15 -22.90 -0.90
C LYS A 55 -8.60 -23.23 -2.32
N TYR A 56 -8.33 -22.35 -3.28
CA TYR A 56 -8.88 -22.43 -4.64
C TYR A 56 -7.86 -22.82 -5.70
N ARG A 57 -6.58 -22.94 -5.32
CA ARG A 57 -5.47 -23.27 -6.24
C ARG A 57 -5.31 -22.29 -7.41
N SER A 58 -5.80 -21.07 -7.24
CA SER A 58 -5.70 -19.97 -8.22
C SER A 58 -5.16 -18.69 -7.56
N ALA A 59 -4.51 -17.87 -8.37
CA ALA A 59 -3.97 -16.58 -7.93
C ALA A 59 -5.10 -15.64 -7.52
N TYR A 60 -4.89 -14.86 -6.47
CA TYR A 60 -5.81 -13.79 -6.10
C TYR A 60 -5.54 -12.54 -6.93
N TRP A 61 -6.59 -11.77 -7.19
CA TRP A 61 -6.52 -10.66 -8.13
C TRP A 61 -5.61 -9.51 -7.65
N TRP A 62 -5.34 -9.39 -6.34
CA TRP A 62 -4.38 -8.42 -5.79
C TRP A 62 -2.91 -8.73 -6.09
N GLY A 63 -2.56 -9.97 -6.43
CA GLY A 63 -1.17 -10.44 -6.43
C GLY A 63 -0.82 -11.23 -5.17
N GLU A 64 0.28 -11.97 -5.20
CA GLU A 64 0.67 -12.94 -4.17
C GLU A 64 1.88 -12.49 -3.35
N THR A 65 2.59 -11.45 -3.80
CA THR A 65 3.75 -10.86 -3.11
C THR A 65 3.50 -9.39 -2.72
N PRO A 66 4.24 -8.84 -1.74
CA PRO A 66 4.13 -7.42 -1.39
C PRO A 66 4.33 -6.47 -2.58
N ARG A 67 5.30 -6.78 -3.46
CA ARG A 67 5.50 -6.03 -4.71
C ARG A 67 4.27 -6.08 -5.60
N GLU A 68 3.75 -7.27 -5.87
CA GLU A 68 2.62 -7.43 -6.78
C GLU A 68 1.39 -6.70 -6.25
N VAL A 69 1.12 -6.80 -4.95
CA VAL A 69 0.05 -6.05 -4.28
C VAL A 69 0.22 -4.54 -4.48
N CYS A 70 1.44 -4.02 -4.31
CA CYS A 70 1.73 -2.60 -4.50
C CYS A 70 1.55 -2.14 -5.96
N LEU A 71 2.10 -2.91 -6.91
CA LEU A 71 2.13 -2.53 -8.33
C LEU A 71 0.88 -2.97 -9.10
N LYS A 72 -0.05 -3.68 -8.47
CA LYS A 72 -1.28 -4.11 -9.12
C LYS A 72 -2.09 -2.89 -9.55
N HIS A 73 -2.41 -2.84 -10.84
CA HIS A 73 -3.14 -1.72 -11.43
C HIS A 73 -4.39 -1.35 -10.62
N GLY A 74 -4.48 -0.07 -10.25
CA GLY A 74 -5.60 0.49 -9.51
C GLY A 74 -5.65 0.16 -8.01
N GLN A 75 -4.66 -0.53 -7.45
CA GLN A 75 -4.63 -0.81 -6.00
C GLN A 75 -4.06 0.34 -5.17
N PHE A 76 -3.09 1.07 -5.71
CA PHE A 76 -2.49 2.24 -5.10
C PHE A 76 -2.30 3.29 -6.20
N SER A 77 -2.91 4.47 -6.03
CA SER A 77 -2.99 5.44 -7.13
C SER A 77 -1.63 6.01 -7.48
N CYS A 78 -0.71 6.07 -6.50
CA CYS A 78 0.64 6.60 -6.67
C CYS A 78 1.46 5.91 -7.78
N TRP A 79 1.07 4.72 -8.24
CA TRP A 79 1.69 4.01 -9.35
C TRP A 79 1.04 4.24 -10.72
N LEU A 80 -0.13 4.88 -10.77
CA LEU A 80 -0.82 5.17 -12.03
C LEU A 80 -0.05 6.22 -12.83
N GLU A 81 -0.02 6.07 -14.16
CA GLU A 81 0.65 7.04 -15.05
C GLU A 81 0.09 8.46 -14.92
N SER A 82 -1.20 8.57 -14.62
CA SER A 82 -1.88 9.84 -14.39
C SER A 82 -1.59 10.47 -13.03
N ASP A 83 -0.96 9.74 -12.10
CA ASP A 83 -0.71 10.25 -10.75
C ASP A 83 0.57 11.12 -10.72
N PRO A 84 0.48 12.38 -10.27
CA PRO A 84 1.63 13.29 -10.23
C PRO A 84 2.73 12.85 -9.25
N ASN A 85 2.48 11.88 -8.38
CA ASN A 85 3.50 11.30 -7.52
C ASN A 85 4.35 10.24 -8.23
N ARG A 86 3.89 9.63 -9.33
CA ARG A 86 4.66 8.58 -10.03
C ARG A 86 6.02 9.09 -10.50
N VAL A 87 6.05 10.31 -11.05
CA VAL A 87 7.31 10.97 -11.48
C VAL A 87 8.18 11.42 -10.30
N LYS A 88 7.64 11.47 -9.08
CA LYS A 88 8.34 11.89 -7.86
C LYS A 88 8.93 10.73 -7.07
N MET A 89 8.66 9.48 -7.47
CA MET A 89 9.09 8.28 -6.74
C MET A 89 10.59 8.26 -6.47
N GLN A 90 11.42 8.61 -7.46
CA GLN A 90 12.87 8.70 -7.28
C GLN A 90 13.25 9.76 -6.25
N GLY A 91 12.52 10.88 -6.20
CA GLY A 91 12.75 11.96 -5.24
C GLY A 91 12.43 11.56 -3.79
N PHE A 92 11.55 10.59 -3.56
CA PHE A 92 11.26 10.09 -2.22
C PHE A 92 12.45 9.40 -1.57
N LEU A 93 13.40 8.88 -2.35
CA LEU A 93 14.64 8.28 -1.81
C LEU A 93 15.50 9.28 -1.03
N ALA A 94 15.41 10.57 -1.35
CA ALA A 94 16.12 11.64 -0.66
C ALA A 94 15.28 12.32 0.44
N HIS A 95 14.04 11.87 0.66
CA HIS A 95 13.15 12.49 1.63
C HIS A 95 13.62 12.19 3.08
N PRO A 96 13.52 13.12 4.04
CA PRO A 96 13.95 12.88 5.42
C PRO A 96 13.30 11.67 6.10
N LEU A 97 12.04 11.36 5.74
CA LEU A 97 11.33 10.18 6.25
C LEU A 97 11.80 8.84 5.65
N TRP A 98 12.59 8.85 4.58
CA TRP A 98 12.87 7.65 3.78
C TRP A 98 13.43 6.50 4.61
N ALA A 99 14.39 6.79 5.51
CA ALA A 99 15.00 5.77 6.36
C ALA A 99 13.97 5.06 7.26
N GLU A 100 13.06 5.82 7.89
CA GLU A 100 12.00 5.28 8.75
C GLU A 100 10.98 4.46 7.96
N VAL A 101 10.57 4.97 6.78
CA VAL A 101 9.59 4.27 5.93
C VAL A 101 10.19 2.99 5.35
N LEU A 102 11.47 3.01 4.98
CA LEU A 102 12.16 1.82 4.49
C LEU A 102 12.29 0.75 5.59
N GLU A 103 12.58 1.14 6.83
CA GLU A 103 12.59 0.17 7.93
C GLU A 103 11.17 -0.37 8.22
N THR A 104 10.14 0.47 8.14
CA THR A 104 8.74 0.02 8.24
C THR A 104 8.41 -1.02 7.18
N ALA A 105 8.82 -0.79 5.93
CA ALA A 105 8.64 -1.74 4.83
C ALA A 105 9.39 -3.05 5.08
N ARG A 106 10.65 -3.00 5.53
CA ARG A 106 11.46 -4.19 5.86
C ARG A 106 10.88 -4.97 7.03
N ALA A 107 10.39 -4.28 8.06
CA ALA A 107 9.75 -4.89 9.21
C ALA A 107 8.45 -5.59 8.79
N ALA A 108 7.62 -4.94 7.95
CA ALA A 108 6.40 -5.54 7.42
C ALA A 108 6.67 -6.80 6.60
N ILE A 109 7.57 -6.72 5.62
CA ILE A 109 7.95 -7.87 4.77
C ILE A 109 8.55 -9.00 5.61
N GLY A 110 9.36 -8.67 6.63
CA GLY A 110 9.96 -9.63 7.53
C GLY A 110 9.04 -10.17 8.63
N GLY A 111 7.75 -9.80 8.66
CA GLY A 111 6.81 -10.23 9.70
C GLY A 111 7.10 -9.68 11.10
N ARG A 112 7.88 -8.60 11.20
CA ARG A 112 8.26 -7.92 12.46
C ARG A 112 7.36 -6.74 12.82
N LEU A 113 6.49 -6.30 11.89
CA LEU A 113 5.52 -5.23 12.13
C LEU A 113 4.19 -5.85 12.60
N PRO A 114 3.72 -5.58 13.83
CA PRO A 114 2.39 -5.98 14.26
C PRO A 114 1.31 -5.27 13.42
N ASP A 115 0.20 -5.95 13.17
CA ASP A 115 -0.93 -5.36 12.44
C ASP A 115 -1.49 -4.14 13.18
N GLN A 116 -1.31 -2.96 12.60
CA GLN A 116 -1.82 -1.69 13.10
C GLN A 116 -3.20 -1.34 12.52
N ALA A 117 -3.64 -2.04 11.47
CA ALA A 117 -4.83 -1.70 10.70
C ALA A 117 -6.02 -2.62 11.02
N HIS A 118 -5.91 -3.46 12.05
CA HIS A 118 -6.97 -4.35 12.50
C HIS A 118 -7.53 -5.20 11.37
N GLY A 119 -6.66 -5.81 10.56
CA GLY A 119 -6.99 -6.66 9.42
C GLY A 119 -7.75 -5.94 8.32
N ALA A 120 -7.55 -4.63 8.16
CA ALA A 120 -8.12 -3.89 7.05
C ALA A 120 -7.53 -4.36 5.72
N THR A 121 -8.40 -4.47 4.72
CA THR A 121 -8.04 -4.79 3.33
C THR A 121 -8.17 -3.57 2.42
N HIS A 122 -8.87 -2.53 2.88
CA HIS A 122 -9.17 -1.32 2.14
C HIS A 122 -9.05 -0.11 3.05
N TYR A 123 -8.76 1.05 2.47
CA TYR A 123 -8.87 2.34 3.13
C TYR A 123 -9.20 3.41 2.09
N LEU A 124 -9.68 4.56 2.57
CA LEU A 124 -9.85 5.76 1.74
C LEU A 124 -9.65 7.01 2.58
N ASP A 125 -9.33 8.11 1.92
CA ASP A 125 -9.48 9.45 2.48
C ASP A 125 -10.88 9.98 2.13
N PRO A 126 -11.79 10.16 3.13
CA PRO A 126 -13.15 10.62 2.89
C PRO A 126 -13.23 12.01 2.24
N GLN A 127 -12.17 12.82 2.35
CA GLN A 127 -12.09 14.15 1.75
C GLN A 127 -11.58 14.09 0.30
N ALA A 128 -10.85 13.04 -0.07
CA ALA A 128 -10.32 12.86 -1.43
C ALA A 128 -11.31 12.16 -2.36
N VAL A 129 -12.22 11.34 -1.82
CA VAL A 129 -13.20 10.59 -2.63
C VAL A 129 -14.47 11.42 -2.88
N LYS A 130 -14.83 11.60 -4.15
CA LYS A 130 -16.09 12.26 -4.54
C LYS A 130 -17.31 11.36 -4.32
N ILE A 131 -17.17 10.06 -4.57
CA ILE A 131 -18.20 9.06 -4.42
C ILE A 131 -17.61 7.94 -3.57
N LYS A 132 -18.24 7.66 -2.43
CA LYS A 132 -17.83 6.56 -1.56
C LYS A 132 -18.16 5.23 -2.24
N PRO A 133 -17.21 4.28 -2.29
CA PRO A 133 -17.48 2.96 -2.82
C PRO A 133 -18.47 2.21 -1.94
N ASN A 134 -19.23 1.29 -2.53
CA ASN A 134 -20.27 0.52 -1.83
C ASN A 134 -19.75 -0.31 -0.63
N TRP A 135 -18.47 -0.68 -0.63
CA TRP A 135 -17.83 -1.40 0.46
C TRP A 135 -17.49 -0.53 1.67
N ALA A 136 -17.50 0.81 1.54
CA ALA A 136 -17.18 1.75 2.61
C ALA A 136 -18.39 2.00 3.53
N THR A 137 -18.88 0.93 4.17
CA THR A 137 -20.02 0.96 5.10
C THR A 137 -19.54 1.01 6.55
N PRO A 138 -20.36 1.50 7.49
CA PRO A 138 -20.04 1.44 8.92
C PRO A 138 -19.76 0.02 9.43
N ALA A 139 -20.44 -0.99 8.86
CA ALA A 139 -20.26 -2.39 9.25
C ALA A 139 -18.88 -2.95 8.87
N ASN A 140 -18.25 -2.41 7.83
CA ASN A 140 -16.93 -2.84 7.38
C ASN A 140 -15.79 -2.03 8.01
N GLN A 141 -16.08 -0.88 8.66
CA GLN A 141 -15.06 -0.01 9.22
C GLN A 141 -14.43 -0.65 10.46
N VAL A 142 -13.10 -0.68 10.49
CA VAL A 142 -12.33 -1.27 11.61
C VAL A 142 -11.44 -0.26 12.34
N ALA A 143 -11.07 0.83 11.67
CA ALA A 143 -10.30 1.92 12.27
C ALA A 143 -10.46 3.21 11.48
N ALA A 144 -10.10 4.33 12.11
CA ALA A 144 -9.85 5.60 11.43
C ALA A 144 -8.61 6.24 12.06
N HIS A 145 -7.73 6.79 11.23
CA HIS A 145 -6.50 7.43 11.67
C HIS A 145 -6.19 8.60 10.75
N LEU A 146 -6.07 9.80 11.33
CA LEU A 146 -5.90 11.07 10.62
C LEU A 146 -6.82 11.17 9.39
N ARG A 147 -6.27 11.14 8.16
CA ARG A 147 -7.06 11.28 6.93
C ARG A 147 -7.71 9.99 6.47
N HIS A 148 -7.23 8.84 6.94
CA HIS A 148 -7.67 7.53 6.44
C HIS A 148 -8.76 6.89 7.30
N VAL A 149 -9.73 6.29 6.64
CA VAL A 149 -10.67 5.35 7.25
C VAL A 149 -10.39 3.96 6.67
N PHE A 150 -10.23 2.97 7.55
CA PHE A 150 -9.81 1.61 7.23
C PHE A 150 -10.98 0.64 7.37
N TYR A 151 -11.05 -0.31 6.42
CA TYR A 151 -12.16 -1.23 6.29
C TYR A 151 -11.67 -2.66 6.07
N ARG A 152 -12.36 -3.60 6.70
CA ARG A 152 -12.25 -5.03 6.43
C ARG A 152 -13.44 -5.45 5.58
N VAL A 153 -13.18 -5.67 4.30
CA VAL A 153 -14.19 -6.12 3.33
C VAL A 153 -14.10 -7.64 3.19
N PRO A 154 -15.21 -8.39 3.37
CA PRO A 154 -15.24 -9.83 3.12
C PRO A 154 -14.85 -10.15 1.68
N SER A 155 -13.97 -11.14 1.50
CA SER A 155 -13.45 -11.63 0.22
C SER A 155 -13.95 -13.04 -0.09
#